data_AF-A0A2G4E1Z3-F1
#
_entry.id   AF-A0A2G4E1Z3-F1
#
_cell.length_a   1.000
_cell.length_b   1.000
_cell.length_c   1.000
_cell.angle_alpha   90.00
_cell.angle_beta   90.00
_cell.angle_gamma   90.00
#
_symmetry.space_group_name_H-M   'P 1'
#
loop_
_entity.id
_entity.type
_entity.pdbx_description
1 polymer ?
#
loop_
_entity_poly.entity_id
_entity_poly.type
_entity_poly.pdbx_seq_one_letter_code
_entity_poly.pdbx_strand_id
1 'polypeptide(L)'
;QVMHVNRARGTQMLNDPDVFACDPTLLWTPERDKTILFSIPSYATPSNGVTIERRRHALFAPFINADGRLDLAALLASDSVDVGIVGERSYGPVIDKVLRETPHPERLILHYGNTAVGSMLEMERLDRFQAIISYWPEARFHAQEQGIPLTELEFLPVKDVPKYQFAHIACSKTEKGR
;
A
#
# COMPACT_ATOMS: atom_id res chain seq x y z
N GLN A 1 16.44 12.07 -16.65
CA GLN A 1 15.16 12.81 -16.60
C GLN A 1 14.24 12.07 -15.64
N VAL A 2 13.51 12.78 -14.77
CA VAL A 2 12.52 12.17 -13.86
C VAL A 2 11.14 12.27 -14.53
N MET A 3 10.40 11.16 -14.56
CA MET A 3 9.05 11.10 -15.12
C MET A 3 8.07 10.70 -14.02
N HIS A 4 7.00 11.47 -13.86
CA HIS A 4 5.95 11.19 -12.88
C HIS A 4 4.83 10.37 -13.53
N VAL A 5 4.67 9.12 -13.07
CA VAL A 5 3.64 8.19 -13.54
C VAL A 5 3.01 7.46 -12.36
N ASN A 6 1.79 6.93 -12.54
CA ASN A 6 1.14 6.11 -11.51
C ASN A 6 1.83 4.74 -11.39
N ARG A 7 1.49 3.98 -10.34
CA ARG A 7 2.12 2.67 -10.07
C ARG A 7 1.88 1.64 -11.17
N ALA A 8 0.71 1.65 -11.81
CA ALA A 8 0.41 0.75 -12.92
C ALA A 8 1.31 1.02 -14.14
N ARG A 9 1.44 2.28 -14.54
CA ARG A 9 2.31 2.67 -15.66
C ARG A 9 3.79 2.48 -15.32
N GLY A 10 4.21 2.79 -14.10
CA GLY A 10 5.57 2.52 -13.63
C GLY A 10 5.92 1.03 -13.71
N THR A 11 5.03 0.17 -13.23
CA THR A 11 5.19 -1.30 -13.32
C THR A 11 5.23 -1.77 -14.76
N GLN A 12 4.38 -1.24 -15.64
CA GLN A 12 4.42 -1.53 -17.06
C GLN A 12 5.78 -1.18 -17.68
N MET A 13 6.31 0.02 -17.39
CA MET A 13 7.60 0.48 -17.91
C MET A 13 8.79 -0.35 -17.41
N LEU A 14 8.74 -0.86 -16.17
CA LEU A 14 9.77 -1.75 -15.62
C LEU A 14 9.78 -3.14 -16.26
N ASN A 15 8.64 -3.61 -16.75
CA ASN A 15 8.51 -4.91 -17.41
C ASN A 15 8.65 -4.85 -18.93
N ASP A 16 8.70 -3.64 -19.50
CA ASP A 16 8.87 -3.45 -20.93
C ASP A 16 10.34 -3.70 -21.34
N PRO A 17 10.62 -4.70 -22.19
CA PRO A 17 12.00 -5.05 -22.58
C PRO A 17 12.68 -3.98 -23.44
N ASP A 18 11.90 -3.11 -24.09
CA ASP A 18 12.41 -2.08 -25.00
C ASP A 18 12.64 -0.74 -24.28
N VAL A 19 12.20 -0.62 -23.03
CA VAL A 19 12.30 0.60 -22.22
C VAL A 19 13.30 0.42 -21.08
N PHE A 20 14.19 1.40 -20.94
CA PHE A 20 15.00 1.55 -19.75
C PHE A 20 14.32 2.49 -18.75
N ALA A 21 13.83 1.92 -17.64
CA ALA A 21 13.23 2.65 -16.53
C ALA A 21 13.78 2.13 -15.20
N CYS A 22 13.82 3.01 -14.20
CA CYS A 22 14.13 2.64 -12.82
C CYS A 22 13.18 3.34 -11.84
N ASP A 23 12.70 2.60 -10.84
CA ASP A 23 11.96 3.10 -9.68
C ASP A 23 12.89 3.06 -8.45
N PRO A 24 13.19 4.21 -7.82
CA PRO A 24 14.12 4.26 -6.69
C PRO A 24 13.53 3.74 -5.36
N THR A 25 12.23 3.42 -5.32
CA THR A 25 11.47 3.21 -4.08
C THR A 25 10.63 1.92 -4.09
N LEU A 26 10.99 0.94 -4.92
CA LEU A 26 10.16 -0.25 -5.11
C LEU A 26 10.39 -1.27 -4.00
N LEU A 27 9.30 -1.83 -3.46
CA LEU A 27 9.38 -3.01 -2.60
C LEU A 27 9.71 -4.25 -3.43
N TRP A 28 10.71 -4.99 -2.95
CA TRP A 28 11.07 -6.30 -3.48
C TRP A 28 10.01 -7.34 -3.12
N THR A 29 9.63 -8.15 -4.10
CA THR A 29 8.85 -9.39 -3.89
C THR A 29 9.43 -10.51 -4.75
N PRO A 30 9.29 -11.78 -4.35
CA PRO A 30 9.75 -12.91 -5.15
C PRO A 30 9.17 -12.94 -6.56
N GLU A 31 7.94 -12.43 -6.74
CA GLU A 31 7.27 -12.37 -8.04
C GLU A 31 7.90 -11.32 -8.96
N ARG A 32 8.22 -10.14 -8.42
CA ARG A 32 8.82 -9.03 -9.19
C ARG A 32 10.26 -9.32 -9.59
N ASP A 33 11.02 -10.01 -8.74
CA ASP A 33 12.42 -10.37 -8.99
C ASP A 33 12.60 -11.30 -10.21
N LYS A 34 11.52 -11.94 -10.68
CA LYS A 34 11.54 -12.75 -11.90
C LYS A 34 11.77 -11.89 -13.14
N THR A 35 11.19 -10.70 -13.19
CA THR A 35 11.16 -9.84 -14.40
C THR A 35 11.85 -8.49 -14.22
N ILE A 36 12.16 -8.08 -12.99
CA ILE A 36 12.75 -6.77 -12.67
C ILE A 36 14.09 -6.99 -11.93
N LEU A 37 15.08 -6.13 -12.18
CA LEU A 37 16.35 -6.15 -11.46
C LEU A 37 16.26 -5.28 -10.21
N PHE A 38 16.79 -5.77 -9.09
CA PHE A 38 16.81 -5.06 -7.81
C PHE A 38 18.24 -4.81 -7.33
N SER A 39 18.49 -3.60 -6.80
CA SER A 39 19.70 -3.27 -6.07
C SER A 39 19.71 -3.94 -4.68
N ILE A 40 20.83 -3.78 -3.96
CA ILE A 40 20.82 -3.88 -2.51
C ILE A 40 19.77 -2.91 -1.90
N PRO A 41 19.26 -3.16 -0.68
CA PRO A 41 18.36 -2.22 0.01
C PRO A 41 18.90 -0.78 -0.03
N SER A 42 18.10 0.16 -0.53
CA SER A 42 18.48 1.57 -0.61
C SER A 42 18.11 2.33 0.67
N TYR A 43 16.94 2.03 1.25
CA TYR A 43 16.52 2.56 2.55
C TYR A 43 15.45 1.69 3.21
N ALA A 44 15.30 1.85 4.53
CA ALA A 44 14.20 1.26 5.29
C ALA A 44 13.02 2.23 5.38
N THR A 45 11.81 1.72 5.17
CA THR A 45 10.54 2.43 5.37
C THR A 45 9.73 1.72 6.45
N PRO A 46 8.93 2.43 7.27
CA PRO A 46 7.87 1.80 8.03
C PRO A 46 7.01 0.94 7.09
N SER A 47 6.60 -0.23 7.55
CA SER A 47 5.72 -1.09 6.75
C SER A 47 4.35 -0.47 6.56
N ASN A 48 3.66 -0.90 5.50
CA ASN A 48 2.27 -0.54 5.30
C ASN A 48 1.40 -1.11 6.44
N GLY A 49 0.32 -0.40 6.72
CA GLY A 49 -0.74 -0.84 7.61
C GLY A 49 -2.08 -0.32 7.11
N VAL A 50 -3.07 -0.33 8.00
CA VAL A 50 -4.40 0.16 7.69
C VAL A 50 -4.58 1.54 8.34
N THR A 51 -4.85 2.54 7.54
CA THR A 51 -5.24 3.87 8.02
C THR A 51 -6.76 3.96 7.99
N ILE A 52 -7.34 4.47 9.07
CA ILE A 52 -8.79 4.63 9.23
C ILE A 52 -9.14 6.02 9.76
N GLU A 53 -10.41 6.41 9.61
CA GLU A 53 -11.01 7.45 10.44
C GLU A 53 -11.11 7.00 11.90
N ARG A 54 -10.55 7.77 12.83
CA ARG A 54 -10.57 7.47 14.27
C ARG A 54 -11.98 7.26 14.83
N ARG A 55 -12.99 7.98 14.31
CA ARG A 55 -14.40 7.81 14.72
C ARG A 55 -14.96 6.41 14.41
N ARG A 56 -14.34 5.69 13.48
CA ARG A 56 -14.73 4.34 13.03
C ARG A 56 -13.99 3.23 13.75
N HIS A 57 -13.14 3.54 14.74
CA HIS A 57 -12.35 2.56 15.50
C HIS A 57 -13.17 1.33 15.94
N ALA A 58 -14.40 1.54 16.40
CA ALA A 58 -15.28 0.47 16.86
C ALA A 58 -15.56 -0.63 15.79
N LEU A 59 -15.53 -0.30 14.50
CA LEU A 59 -15.67 -1.28 13.40
C LEU A 59 -14.45 -2.21 13.29
N PHE A 60 -13.28 -1.74 13.71
CA PHE A 60 -12.02 -2.47 13.61
C PHE A 60 -11.63 -3.17 14.90
N ALA A 61 -12.12 -2.68 16.06
CA ALA A 61 -11.83 -3.22 17.38
C ALA A 61 -11.95 -4.75 17.50
N PRO A 62 -12.96 -5.43 16.91
CA PRO A 62 -13.05 -6.90 16.98
C PRO A 62 -11.89 -7.65 16.33
N PHE A 63 -11.15 -7.00 15.44
CA PHE A 63 -10.05 -7.58 14.67
C PHE A 63 -8.67 -7.13 15.19
N ILE A 64 -8.63 -6.31 16.24
CA ILE A 64 -7.38 -5.84 16.84
C ILE A 64 -7.01 -6.79 17.98
N ASN A 65 -5.80 -7.35 17.92
CA ASN A 65 -5.29 -8.23 18.96
C ASN A 65 -4.80 -7.44 20.20
N ALA A 66 -4.41 -8.17 21.26
CA ALA A 66 -3.93 -7.58 22.50
C ALA A 66 -2.67 -6.69 22.34
N ASP A 67 -1.89 -6.90 21.28
CA ASP A 67 -0.70 -6.11 20.95
C ASP A 67 -1.04 -4.86 20.11
N GLY A 68 -2.32 -4.57 19.90
CA GLY A 68 -2.78 -3.44 19.09
C GLY A 68 -2.59 -3.65 17.58
N ARG A 69 -2.49 -4.91 17.13
CA ARG A 69 -2.28 -5.27 15.72
C ARG A 69 -3.55 -5.80 15.09
N LEU A 70 -3.86 -5.30 13.91
CA LEU A 70 -5.02 -5.67 13.14
C LEU A 70 -4.82 -7.01 12.43
N ASP A 71 -5.76 -7.93 12.63
CA ASP A 71 -5.92 -9.13 11.82
C ASP A 71 -6.61 -8.80 10.50
N LEU A 72 -5.81 -8.42 9.49
CA LEU A 72 -6.33 -8.04 8.18
C LEU A 72 -7.09 -9.18 7.49
N ALA A 73 -6.67 -10.44 7.68
CA ALA A 73 -7.35 -11.58 7.06
C ALA A 73 -8.74 -11.77 7.65
N ALA A 74 -8.88 -11.66 8.98
CA ALA A 74 -10.18 -11.74 9.65
C ALA A 74 -11.10 -10.56 9.27
N LEU A 75 -10.56 -9.35 9.16
CA LEU A 75 -11.31 -8.16 8.74
C LEU A 75 -11.84 -8.30 7.30
N LEU A 76 -11.03 -8.82 6.37
CA LEU A 76 -11.48 -9.00 4.99
C LEU A 76 -12.45 -10.18 4.84
N ALA A 77 -12.42 -11.15 5.76
CA ALA A 77 -13.35 -12.26 5.80
C ALA A 77 -14.70 -11.94 6.47
N SER A 78 -14.81 -10.84 7.21
CA SER A 78 -16.02 -10.51 7.99
C SER A 78 -17.11 -9.82 7.18
N ASP A 79 -16.86 -9.47 5.92
CA ASP A 79 -17.83 -8.78 5.05
C ASP A 79 -18.41 -7.52 5.72
N SER A 80 -17.61 -6.81 6.52
CA SER A 80 -18.10 -5.68 7.34
C SER A 80 -17.61 -4.31 6.90
N VAL A 81 -16.53 -4.24 6.11
CA VAL A 81 -15.95 -2.99 5.63
C VAL A 81 -15.48 -3.14 4.19
N ASP A 82 -15.50 -2.03 3.45
CA ASP A 82 -14.78 -1.93 2.18
C ASP A 82 -13.39 -1.34 2.43
N VAL A 83 -12.39 -1.81 1.68
CA VAL A 83 -10.99 -1.41 1.87
C VAL A 83 -10.42 -0.85 0.57
N GLY A 84 -9.95 0.40 0.62
CA GLY A 84 -9.27 1.07 -0.47
C GLY A 84 -7.83 0.59 -0.63
N ILE A 85 -7.48 0.19 -1.86
CA ILE A 85 -6.12 -0.20 -2.25
C ILE A 85 -5.68 0.51 -3.54
N VAL A 86 -4.39 0.77 -3.66
CA VAL A 86 -3.79 1.35 -4.86
C VAL A 86 -3.48 0.21 -5.83
N GLY A 87 -4.02 0.28 -7.05
CA GLY A 87 -3.76 -0.72 -8.07
C GLY A 87 -2.27 -0.85 -8.42
N GLU A 88 -1.81 -2.08 -8.63
CA GLU A 88 -0.41 -2.44 -8.97
C GLU A 88 0.64 -2.05 -7.89
N ARG A 89 0.19 -1.73 -6.67
CA ARG A 89 1.07 -1.46 -5.53
C ARG A 89 1.24 -2.74 -4.70
N SER A 90 2.49 -3.07 -4.40
CA SER A 90 2.80 -4.05 -3.35
C SER A 90 2.86 -3.33 -2.01
N TYR A 91 2.26 -3.97 -1.00
CA TYR A 91 2.27 -3.56 0.40
C TYR A 91 3.24 -4.41 1.25
N GLY A 92 3.95 -5.31 0.60
CA GLY A 92 4.84 -6.31 1.18
C GLY A 92 4.18 -7.68 1.25
N PRO A 93 5.00 -8.75 1.38
CA PRO A 93 4.58 -10.12 1.10
C PRO A 93 3.40 -10.61 1.97
N VAL A 94 3.32 -10.16 3.22
CA VAL A 94 2.27 -10.55 4.16
C VAL A 94 0.91 -9.96 3.77
N ILE A 95 0.85 -8.64 3.58
CA ILE A 95 -0.39 -7.96 3.19
C ILE A 95 -0.81 -8.40 1.78
N ASP A 96 0.16 -8.48 0.85
CA ASP A 96 -0.13 -8.90 -0.53
C ASP A 96 -0.70 -10.32 -0.60
N LYS A 97 -0.24 -11.22 0.26
CA LYS A 97 -0.81 -12.57 0.37
C LYS A 97 -2.26 -12.52 0.85
N VAL A 98 -2.54 -11.78 1.93
CA VAL A 98 -3.89 -11.62 2.48
C VAL A 98 -4.86 -11.01 1.47
N LEU A 99 -4.42 -10.00 0.70
CA LEU A 99 -5.23 -9.38 -0.35
C LEU A 99 -5.55 -10.34 -1.50
N ARG A 100 -4.62 -11.23 -1.87
CA ARG A 100 -4.87 -12.25 -2.91
C ARG A 100 -5.78 -13.38 -2.45
N GLU A 101 -5.73 -13.74 -1.17
CA GLU A 101 -6.45 -14.88 -0.60
C GLU A 101 -7.79 -14.49 0.03
N THR A 102 -8.20 -13.21 -0.05
CA THR A 102 -9.47 -12.76 0.52
C THR A 102 -10.66 -13.49 -0.12
N PRO A 103 -11.65 -13.93 0.68
CA PRO A 103 -12.88 -14.53 0.16
C PRO A 103 -13.82 -13.50 -0.49
N HIS A 104 -13.62 -12.20 -0.22
CA HIS A 104 -14.47 -11.10 -0.68
C HIS A 104 -13.68 -10.07 -1.52
N PRO A 105 -13.16 -10.45 -2.70
CA PRO A 105 -12.37 -9.54 -3.54
C PRO A 105 -13.15 -8.31 -4.02
N GLU A 106 -14.48 -8.40 -4.10
CA GLU A 106 -15.39 -7.30 -4.47
C GLU A 106 -15.37 -6.12 -3.49
N ARG A 107 -14.93 -6.34 -2.25
CA ARG A 107 -14.77 -5.30 -1.21
C ARG A 107 -13.44 -4.58 -1.25
N LEU A 108 -12.53 -5.02 -2.12
CA LEU A 108 -11.28 -4.32 -2.38
C LEU A 108 -11.52 -3.27 -3.46
N ILE A 109 -11.55 -2.01 -3.03
CA ILE A 109 -11.78 -0.88 -3.93
C ILE A 109 -10.45 -0.42 -4.51
N LEU A 110 -10.21 -0.82 -5.76
CA LEU A 110 -9.02 -0.43 -6.52
C LEU A 110 -9.09 1.05 -6.91
N HIS A 111 -8.07 1.80 -6.51
CA HIS A 111 -7.87 3.18 -6.92
C HIS A 111 -6.59 3.34 -7.73
N TYR A 112 -6.68 4.05 -8.85
CA TYR A 112 -5.57 4.34 -9.75
C TYR A 112 -5.35 5.85 -9.80
N GLY A 113 -4.17 6.32 -9.39
CA GLY A 113 -3.84 7.73 -9.39
C GLY A 113 -2.38 7.99 -9.04
N ASN A 114 -1.89 9.18 -9.39
CA ASN A 114 -0.54 9.61 -9.02
C ASN A 114 -0.46 9.99 -7.53
N THR A 115 -1.56 10.51 -6.98
CA THR A 115 -1.75 10.89 -5.56
C THR A 115 -2.79 9.98 -4.91
N ALA A 116 -2.68 8.67 -5.17
CA ALA A 116 -3.74 7.72 -4.85
C ALA A 116 -4.13 7.73 -3.36
N VAL A 117 -3.17 7.85 -2.43
CA VAL A 117 -3.46 7.89 -0.99
C VAL A 117 -4.22 9.15 -0.59
N GLY A 118 -3.86 10.32 -1.11
CA GLY A 118 -4.59 11.56 -0.84
C GLY A 118 -6.04 11.48 -1.31
N SER A 119 -6.27 11.07 -2.56
CA SER A 119 -7.64 10.90 -3.07
C SER A 119 -8.41 9.82 -2.31
N MET A 120 -7.74 8.76 -1.84
CA MET A 120 -8.38 7.75 -1.01
C MET A 120 -8.79 8.26 0.38
N LEU A 121 -8.01 9.15 1.01
CA LEU A 121 -8.40 9.78 2.28
C LEU A 121 -9.69 10.60 2.12
N GLU A 122 -9.84 11.35 1.02
CA GLU A 122 -11.07 12.07 0.73
C GLU A 122 -12.26 11.13 0.51
N MET A 123 -12.05 10.06 -0.27
CA MET A 123 -13.10 9.06 -0.53
C MET A 123 -13.52 8.29 0.72
N GLU A 124 -12.59 8.02 1.64
CA GLU A 124 -12.88 7.44 2.95
C GLU A 124 -13.87 8.31 3.74
N ARG A 125 -13.63 9.63 3.75
CA ARG A 125 -14.51 10.62 4.42
C ARG A 125 -15.86 10.79 3.75
N LEU A 126 -15.97 10.43 2.47
CA LEU A 126 -17.23 10.36 1.72
C LEU A 126 -17.91 8.98 1.84
N ASP A 127 -17.48 8.16 2.81
CA ASP A 127 -18.02 6.84 3.12
C ASP A 127 -17.98 5.84 1.93
N ARG A 128 -17.03 6.01 1.00
CA ARG A 128 -16.84 5.10 -0.15
C ARG A 128 -16.15 3.79 0.23
N PHE A 129 -15.38 3.82 1.31
CA PHE A 129 -14.78 2.67 2.01
C PHE A 129 -14.37 3.14 3.41
N GLN A 130 -14.07 2.21 4.33
CA GLN A 130 -13.85 2.55 5.74
C GLN A 130 -12.39 2.45 6.18
N ALA A 131 -11.51 1.99 5.28
CA ALA A 131 -10.11 1.77 5.53
C ALA A 131 -9.29 1.91 4.26
N ILE A 132 -8.04 2.35 4.39
CA ILE A 132 -7.07 2.37 3.29
C ILE A 132 -5.79 1.64 3.71
N ILE A 133 -5.19 0.88 2.78
CA ILE A 133 -3.86 0.32 3.00
C ILE A 133 -2.81 1.30 2.49
N SER A 134 -1.97 1.80 3.40
CA SER A 134 -1.00 2.86 3.11
C SER A 134 0.19 2.85 4.06
N TYR A 135 1.24 3.61 3.71
CA TYR A 135 2.28 3.96 4.67
C TYR A 135 1.77 5.06 5.60
N TRP A 136 2.02 4.92 6.91
CA TRP A 136 1.62 5.96 7.86
C TRP A 136 2.19 7.34 7.55
N PRO A 137 3.49 7.51 7.20
CA PRO A 137 4.00 8.82 6.79
C PRO A 137 3.31 9.41 5.55
N GLU A 138 2.96 8.58 4.57
CA GLU A 138 2.29 9.00 3.33
C GLU A 138 0.87 9.48 3.62
N ALA A 139 0.10 8.73 4.42
CA ALA A 139 -1.25 9.13 4.82
C ALA A 139 -1.24 10.43 5.63
N ARG A 140 -0.31 10.58 6.59
CA ARG A 140 -0.19 11.82 7.37
C ARG A 140 0.17 13.03 6.49
N PHE A 141 1.10 12.86 5.56
CA PHE A 141 1.51 13.93 4.66
C PHE A 141 0.32 14.46 3.86
N HIS A 142 -0.41 13.58 3.18
CA HIS A 142 -1.57 13.99 2.39
C HIS A 142 -2.72 14.54 3.25
N ALA A 143 -2.95 13.97 4.44
CA ALA A 143 -3.93 14.51 5.37
C ALA A 143 -3.63 15.96 5.73
N GLN A 144 -2.37 16.29 6.00
CA GLN A 144 -1.96 17.67 6.29
C GLN A 144 -2.13 18.60 5.08
N GLU A 145 -1.78 18.14 3.87
CA GLU A 145 -2.01 18.91 2.64
C GLU A 145 -3.50 19.22 2.40
N GLN A 146 -4.39 18.28 2.77
CA GLN A 146 -5.84 18.39 2.61
C GLN A 146 -6.53 19.10 3.79
N GLY A 147 -5.78 19.49 4.83
CA GLY A 147 -6.35 20.12 6.03
C GLY A 147 -7.12 19.14 6.94
N ILE A 148 -6.92 17.83 6.78
CA ILE A 148 -7.50 16.79 7.63
C ILE A 148 -6.72 16.74 8.96
N PRO A 149 -7.37 16.94 10.13
CA PRO A 149 -6.69 16.87 11.41
C PRO A 149 -6.11 15.47 11.66
N LEU A 150 -4.83 15.38 12.01
CA LEU A 150 -4.19 14.09 12.31
C LEU A 150 -4.82 13.37 13.51
N THR A 151 -5.51 14.10 14.39
CA THR A 151 -6.28 13.52 15.50
C THR A 151 -7.49 12.71 15.04
N GLU A 152 -7.96 12.93 13.81
CA GLU A 152 -9.06 12.18 13.20
C GLU A 152 -8.59 10.96 12.41
N LEU A 153 -7.27 10.73 12.33
CA LEU A 153 -6.68 9.57 11.68
C LEU A 153 -6.14 8.61 12.73
N GLU A 154 -6.27 7.34 12.42
CA GLU A 154 -5.71 6.27 13.21
C GLU A 154 -4.99 5.28 12.28
N PHE A 155 -3.84 4.78 12.73
CA PHE A 155 -3.06 3.80 11.99
C PHE A 155 -2.99 2.49 12.77
N LEU A 156 -3.44 1.42 12.12
CA LEU A 156 -3.47 0.08 12.67
C LEU A 156 -2.37 -0.76 11.99
N PRO A 157 -1.31 -1.16 12.71
CA PRO A 157 -0.31 -2.07 12.17
C PRO A 157 -0.94 -3.46 11.97
N VAL A 158 -0.69 -4.10 10.83
CA VAL A 158 -1.24 -5.43 10.54
C VAL A 158 -0.43 -6.50 11.27
N LYS A 159 -1.06 -7.54 11.83
CA LYS A 159 -0.38 -8.68 12.46
C LYS A 159 0.59 -9.35 11.48
N ASP A 160 1.66 -9.96 11.99
CA ASP A 160 2.70 -10.67 11.21
C ASP A 160 3.49 -9.83 10.18
N VAL A 161 3.16 -8.54 10.01
CA VAL A 161 3.94 -7.61 9.19
C VAL A 161 5.16 -7.10 9.98
N PRO A 162 6.40 -7.14 9.46
CA PRO A 162 7.54 -6.57 10.16
C PRO A 162 7.34 -5.06 10.38
N LYS A 163 7.98 -4.46 11.39
CA LYS A 163 7.84 -3.01 11.64
C LYS A 163 8.37 -2.15 10.49
N TYR A 164 9.41 -2.63 9.82
CA TYR A 164 10.05 -1.97 8.69
C TYR A 164 10.16 -2.92 7.51
N GLN A 165 10.12 -2.33 6.33
CA GLN A 165 10.38 -2.96 5.04
C GLN A 165 11.52 -2.22 4.35
N PHE A 166 12.18 -2.91 3.44
CA PHE A 166 13.29 -2.35 2.68
C PHE A 166 12.82 -2.02 1.28
N ALA A 167 13.05 -0.76 0.89
CA ALA A 167 12.90 -0.32 -0.48
C ALA A 167 14.23 -0.52 -1.22
N HIS A 168 14.11 -0.73 -2.52
CA HIS A 168 15.22 -1.00 -3.41
C HIS A 168 15.09 -0.11 -4.65
N ILE A 169 16.22 0.11 -5.31
CA ILE A 169 16.19 0.61 -6.69
C ILE A 169 15.87 -0.57 -7.58
N ALA A 170 14.79 -0.46 -8.34
CA ALA A 170 14.32 -1.48 -9.25
C ALA A 170 14.41 -0.96 -10.68
N CYS A 171 15.09 -1.68 -11.57
CA CYS A 171 15.29 -1.28 -12.96
C CYS A 171 14.80 -2.36 -13.93
N SER A 172 14.44 -1.95 -15.15
CA SER A 172 14.11 -2.88 -16.24
C SER A 172 15.22 -3.92 -16.43
N LYS A 173 14.85 -5.18 -16.66
CA LYS A 173 15.80 -6.31 -16.82
C LYS A 173 16.46 -6.33 -18.21
N THR A 174 17.19 -5.27 -18.51
CA THR A 174 17.94 -5.05 -19.75
C THR A 174 19.42 -4.82 -19.43
N GLU A 175 20.29 -4.79 -20.44
CA GLU A 175 21.71 -4.52 -20.24
C GLU A 175 21.99 -3.12 -19.64
N LYS A 176 21.13 -2.14 -19.92
CA LYS A 176 21.22 -0.80 -19.32
C LYS A 176 20.78 -0.75 -17.86
N GLY A 177 19.97 -1.71 -17.41
CA GLY A 177 19.46 -1.79 -16.05
C GLY A 177 20.32 -2.60 -15.07
N ARG A 178 21.37 -3.27 -15.57
CA ARG A 178 22.31 -4.05 -14.75
C ARG A 178 23.41 -3.18 -14.16
#